data_AF-A0AAE0VJV8-F1
#
_entry.id   AF-A0AAE0VJV8-F1
#
_cell.length_a   1.000
_cell.length_b   1.000
_cell.length_c   1.000
_cell.angle_alpha   90.00
_cell.angle_beta   90.00
_cell.angle_gamma   90.00
#
_symmetry.space_group_name_H-M   'P 1'
#
loop_
_entity.id
_entity.type
_entity.pdbx_description
1 polymer ?
#
loop_
_entity_poly.entity_id
_entity_poly.type
_entity_poly.pdbx_seq_one_letter_code
_entity_poly.pdbx_strand_id
1 'polypeptide(L)'
;MPLQRGEMLPEHKRKILKNFISLKQDVDPKDIVDYFVEQELFDFEDVEKINNYNPNTQANRWQGFSKLLFSCGPKAYEVFLYALEQTKYNDLADAIRNTKVELSSMAEHQPDKLYWTKEVPKEVLTRRITERELSKLSSCLGSEWEMICLDLGVSQVEIDRCKMSNPYSVAMQIYSALNSWRNQQYKDATVDALLKIIAESPSTTVDWTQIEKNVRNF
;
A
#
# COMPACT_ATOMS: atom_id res chain seq x y z
N MET A 1 12.52 16.37 22.44
CA MET A 1 13.15 15.05 22.70
C MET A 1 13.21 14.27 21.40
N PRO A 2 14.11 13.27 21.23
CA PRO A 2 14.12 12.46 20.01
C PRO A 2 12.88 11.56 19.96
N LEU A 3 12.08 11.69 18.90
CA LEU A 3 10.92 10.83 18.65
C LEU A 3 11.34 9.36 18.59
N GLN A 4 10.56 8.46 19.20
CA GLN A 4 10.80 7.03 19.15
C GLN A 4 10.43 6.45 17.77
N ARG A 5 11.29 6.71 16.79
CA ARG A 5 11.15 6.19 15.42
C ARG A 5 11.71 4.78 15.34
N GLY A 6 10.89 3.85 14.87
CA GLY A 6 11.20 2.43 14.73
C GLY A 6 10.09 1.73 13.96
N GLU A 7 10.32 0.52 13.45
CA GLU A 7 9.27 -0.18 12.69
C GLU A 7 8.33 -0.95 13.63
N MET A 8 7.02 -0.83 13.38
CA MET A 8 6.01 -1.61 14.09
C MET A 8 6.18 -3.11 13.81
N LEU A 9 5.95 -3.96 14.83
CA LEU A 9 6.01 -5.41 14.67
C LEU A 9 5.08 -5.90 13.53
N PRO A 10 5.55 -6.84 12.68
CA PRO A 10 4.77 -7.31 11.53
C PRO A 10 3.40 -7.88 11.89
N GLU A 11 3.28 -8.55 13.04
CA GLU A 11 2.01 -9.07 13.54
C GLU A 11 1.00 -7.96 13.83
N HIS A 12 1.44 -6.93 14.56
CA HIS A 12 0.63 -5.77 14.95
C HIS A 12 0.14 -5.00 13.72
N LYS A 13 1.06 -4.77 12.77
CA LYS A 13 0.74 -4.16 11.48
C LYS A 13 -0.31 -4.98 10.71
N ARG A 14 -0.20 -6.32 10.71
CA ARG A 14 -1.14 -7.21 10.02
C ARG A 14 -2.53 -7.23 10.66
N LYS A 15 -2.62 -7.10 11.99
CA LYS A 15 -3.91 -6.92 12.70
C LYS A 15 -4.60 -5.61 12.29
N ILE A 16 -3.85 -4.51 12.22
CA ILE A 16 -4.39 -3.21 11.78
C ILE A 16 -4.80 -3.27 10.31
N LEU A 17 -3.97 -3.85 9.43
CA LEU A 17 -4.26 -3.92 7.99
C LEU A 17 -5.50 -4.77 7.66
N LYS A 18 -5.76 -5.85 8.40
CA LYS A 18 -6.99 -6.64 8.24
C LYS A 18 -8.26 -5.84 8.55
N ASN A 19 -8.16 -4.85 9.44
CA ASN A 19 -9.28 -3.98 9.84
C ASN A 19 -9.22 -2.61 9.14
N PHE A 20 -8.37 -2.45 8.11
CA PHE A 20 -8.07 -1.15 7.52
C PHE A 20 -9.28 -0.46 6.88
N ILE A 21 -10.19 -1.23 6.29
CA ILE A 21 -11.40 -0.66 5.65
C ILE A 21 -12.30 -0.01 6.70
N SER A 22 -12.63 -0.74 7.77
CA SER A 22 -13.43 -0.22 8.89
C SER A 22 -12.74 0.96 9.56
N LEU A 23 -11.44 0.85 9.82
CA LEU A 23 -10.66 1.95 10.39
C LEU A 23 -10.69 3.21 9.53
N LYS A 24 -10.54 3.08 8.21
CA LYS A 24 -10.57 4.21 7.28
C LYS A 24 -11.95 4.89 7.19
N GLN A 25 -13.02 4.13 7.41
CA GLN A 25 -14.40 4.62 7.32
C GLN A 25 -14.90 5.22 8.64
N ASP A 26 -14.52 4.62 9.77
CA ASP A 26 -15.15 4.91 11.05
C ASP A 26 -14.26 5.77 11.95
N VAL A 27 -12.93 5.65 11.84
CA VAL A 27 -11.99 6.35 12.71
C VAL A 27 -11.57 7.70 12.10
N ASP A 28 -11.75 8.77 12.86
CA ASP A 28 -11.14 10.06 12.58
C ASP A 28 -9.87 10.21 13.41
N PRO A 29 -8.68 10.34 12.78
CA PRO A 29 -7.44 10.54 13.51
C PRO A 29 -7.46 11.71 14.48
N LYS A 30 -8.28 12.74 14.22
CA LYS A 30 -8.46 13.88 15.14
C LYS A 30 -8.85 13.47 16.56
N ASP A 31 -9.59 12.37 16.69
CA ASP A 31 -10.09 11.89 17.97
C ASP A 31 -9.01 11.13 18.78
N ILE A 32 -7.89 10.77 18.14
CA ILE A 32 -6.86 9.90 18.73
C ILE A 32 -5.43 10.44 18.69
N VAL A 33 -5.13 11.49 17.89
CA VAL A 33 -3.77 12.02 17.72
C VAL A 33 -3.16 12.55 19.02
N ASP A 34 -3.96 13.07 19.94
CA ASP A 34 -3.47 13.63 21.21
C ASP A 34 -2.75 12.57 22.06
N TYR A 35 -3.25 11.32 22.06
CA TYR A 35 -2.60 10.19 22.75
C TYR A 35 -1.21 9.87 22.18
N PHE A 36 -0.98 10.14 20.89
CA PHE A 36 0.33 9.91 20.26
C PHE A 36 1.31 11.04 20.59
N VAL A 37 0.81 12.26 20.76
CA VAL A 37 1.63 13.40 21.22
C VAL A 37 2.03 13.19 22.68
N GLU A 38 1.10 12.79 23.55
CA GLU A 38 1.37 12.50 24.97
C GLU A 38 2.44 11.43 25.16
N GLN A 39 2.49 10.45 24.25
CA GLN A 39 3.47 9.37 24.28
C GLN A 39 4.76 9.67 23.52
N GLU A 40 4.95 10.91 23.08
CA GLU A 40 6.08 11.40 22.28
C GLU A 40 6.33 10.56 21.01
N LEU A 41 5.25 10.01 20.44
CA LEU A 41 5.28 9.28 19.18
C LEU A 41 5.08 10.23 18.00
N PHE A 42 4.20 11.21 18.15
CA PHE A 42 4.00 12.30 17.18
C PHE A 42 4.45 13.63 17.78
N ASP A 43 4.96 14.50 16.92
CA ASP A 43 5.16 15.91 17.25
C ASP A 43 4.03 16.79 16.70
N PHE A 44 4.10 18.09 17.00
CA PHE A 44 3.12 19.05 16.51
C PHE A 44 3.08 19.16 14.98
N GLU A 45 4.20 18.90 14.29
CA GLU A 45 4.30 18.97 12.84
C GLU A 45 3.57 17.77 12.20
N ASP A 46 3.71 16.59 12.78
CA ASP A 46 2.98 15.37 12.41
C ASP A 46 1.47 15.55 12.55
N VAL A 47 1.04 16.15 13.67
CA VAL A 47 -0.38 16.46 13.91
C VAL A 47 -0.91 17.48 12.91
N GLU A 48 -0.16 18.55 12.62
CA GLU A 48 -0.55 19.52 11.59
C GLU A 48 -0.67 18.86 10.21
N LYS A 49 0.27 17.98 9.83
CA LYS A 49 0.21 17.25 8.56
C LYS A 49 -1.04 16.38 8.45
N ILE A 50 -1.43 15.71 9.54
CA ILE A 50 -2.66 14.92 9.60
C ILE A 50 -3.88 15.84 9.50
N ASN A 51 -3.91 16.93 10.27
CA ASN A 51 -5.07 17.83 10.37
C ASN A 51 -5.31 18.69 9.13
N ASN A 52 -4.25 19.02 8.39
CA ASN A 52 -4.27 19.89 7.21
C ASN A 52 -4.14 19.12 5.89
N TYR A 53 -4.38 17.80 5.90
CA TYR A 53 -4.37 17.00 4.68
C TYR A 53 -5.36 17.54 3.65
N ASN A 54 -5.01 17.56 2.36
CA ASN A 54 -5.86 18.12 1.30
C ASN A 54 -6.25 17.06 0.25
N PRO A 55 -7.56 16.82 -0.01
CA PRO A 55 -8.72 17.39 0.68
C PRO A 55 -8.83 16.88 2.12
N ASN A 56 -9.32 17.74 3.03
CA ASN A 56 -9.38 17.48 4.48
C ASN A 56 -10.54 16.55 4.85
N THR A 57 -10.48 15.33 4.34
CA THR A 57 -11.46 14.26 4.61
C THR A 57 -10.92 13.28 5.63
N GLN A 58 -11.81 12.64 6.39
CA GLN A 58 -11.46 11.63 7.38
C GLN A 58 -10.57 10.52 6.79
N ALA A 59 -10.95 10.01 5.61
CA ALA A 59 -10.21 8.96 4.91
C ALA A 59 -8.77 9.36 4.54
N ASN A 60 -8.55 10.63 4.19
CA ASN A 60 -7.24 11.15 3.85
C ASN A 60 -6.40 11.42 5.10
N ARG A 61 -7.01 11.94 6.17
CA ARG A 61 -6.36 12.04 7.49
C ARG A 61 -5.91 10.66 7.95
N TRP A 62 -6.76 9.64 7.82
CA TRP A 62 -6.43 8.26 8.15
C TRP A 62 -5.24 7.74 7.33
N GLN A 63 -5.16 8.09 6.04
CA GLN A 63 -4.02 7.73 5.21
C GLN A 63 -2.71 8.38 5.71
N GLY A 64 -2.73 9.66 6.09
CA GLY A 64 -1.58 10.33 6.69
C GLY A 64 -1.19 9.73 8.03
N PHE A 65 -2.17 9.54 8.92
CA PHE A 65 -2.00 8.95 10.23
C PHE A 65 -1.42 7.53 10.16
N SER A 66 -1.97 6.66 9.31
CA SER A 66 -1.52 5.27 9.19
C SER A 66 -0.07 5.14 8.70
N LYS A 67 0.39 6.04 7.81
CA LYS A 67 1.80 6.09 7.40
C LYS A 67 2.71 6.36 8.60
N LEU A 68 2.36 7.34 9.42
CA LEU A 68 3.11 7.70 10.62
C LEU A 68 3.04 6.60 11.68
N LEU A 69 1.85 6.03 11.91
CA LEU A 69 1.62 4.93 12.84
C LEU A 69 2.53 3.73 12.53
N PHE A 70 2.66 3.34 11.26
CA PHE A 70 3.49 2.19 10.88
C PHE A 70 4.99 2.47 10.89
N SER A 71 5.39 3.74 10.86
CA SER A 71 6.78 4.18 11.04
C SER A 71 7.15 4.45 12.50
N CYS A 72 6.21 4.26 13.43
CA CYS A 72 6.45 4.33 14.86
C CYS A 72 6.73 2.94 15.42
N GLY A 73 7.60 2.87 16.42
CA GLY A 73 8.09 1.62 16.98
C GLY A 73 7.00 0.74 17.61
N PRO A 74 7.36 -0.42 18.20
CA PRO A 74 6.39 -1.39 18.73
C PRO A 74 5.37 -0.81 19.72
N LYS A 75 5.75 0.24 20.46
CA LYS A 75 4.88 0.97 21.41
C LYS A 75 3.66 1.61 20.73
N ALA A 76 3.76 1.97 19.45
CA ALA A 76 2.69 2.64 18.72
C ALA A 76 1.43 1.79 18.58
N TYR A 77 1.57 0.46 18.55
CA TYR A 77 0.42 -0.45 18.52
C TYR A 77 -0.38 -0.39 19.82
N GLU A 78 0.31 -0.43 20.97
CA GLU A 78 -0.34 -0.36 22.28
C GLU A 78 -1.00 1.00 22.50
N VAL A 79 -0.33 2.09 22.12
CA VAL A 79 -0.90 3.45 22.18
C VAL A 79 -2.11 3.58 21.26
N PHE A 80 -2.07 2.97 20.08
CA PHE A 80 -3.20 2.96 19.17
C PHE A 80 -4.41 2.22 19.73
N LEU A 81 -4.22 1.01 20.26
CA LEU A 81 -5.31 0.26 20.88
C LEU A 81 -5.87 1.02 22.09
N TYR A 82 -5.00 1.55 22.94
CA TYR A 82 -5.41 2.35 24.09
C TYR A 82 -6.24 3.57 23.66
N ALA A 83 -5.80 4.32 22.64
CA ALA A 83 -6.55 5.46 22.13
C ALA A 83 -7.93 5.07 21.57
N LEU A 84 -8.04 3.91 20.91
CA LEU A 84 -9.34 3.40 20.46
C LEU A 84 -10.25 2.97 21.63
N GLU A 85 -9.69 2.36 22.68
CA GLU A 85 -10.42 1.97 23.89
C GLU A 85 -10.92 3.19 24.69
N GLN A 86 -10.13 4.28 24.73
CA GLN A 86 -10.51 5.52 25.42
C GLN A 86 -11.47 6.42 24.63
N THR A 87 -11.81 6.03 23.40
CA THR A 87 -12.72 6.79 22.53
C THR A 87 -13.96 5.97 22.18
N LYS A 88 -14.81 6.50 21.30
CA LYS A 88 -16.03 5.82 20.81
C LYS A 88 -15.73 4.57 19.95
N TYR A 89 -14.46 4.20 19.78
CA TYR A 89 -14.00 3.13 18.89
C TYR A 89 -13.62 1.84 19.63
N ASN A 90 -14.07 1.67 20.88
CA ASN A 90 -13.72 0.51 21.70
C ASN A 90 -13.99 -0.84 21.01
N ASP A 91 -15.13 -0.97 20.31
CA ASP A 91 -15.45 -2.20 19.57
C ASP A 91 -14.43 -2.51 18.46
N LEU A 92 -13.84 -1.47 17.85
CA LEU A 92 -12.76 -1.63 16.86
C LEU A 92 -11.44 -2.03 17.53
N ALA A 93 -11.16 -1.52 18.74
CA ALA A 93 -9.99 -1.94 19.52
C ALA A 93 -10.06 -3.45 19.81
N ASP A 94 -11.21 -3.92 20.28
CA ASP A 94 -11.47 -5.33 20.55
C ASP A 94 -11.42 -6.18 19.27
N ALA A 95 -11.98 -5.69 18.16
CA ALA A 95 -11.90 -6.37 16.87
C ALA A 95 -10.44 -6.54 16.42
N ILE A 96 -9.60 -5.51 16.56
CA ILE A 96 -8.19 -5.54 16.18
C ILE A 96 -7.40 -6.47 17.11
N ARG A 97 -7.64 -6.44 18.43
CA ARG A 97 -6.98 -7.32 19.40
C ARG A 97 -7.31 -8.78 19.14
N ASN A 98 -8.58 -9.09 18.88
CA ASN A 98 -9.08 -10.45 18.64
C ASN A 98 -8.86 -10.93 17.20
N THR A 99 -8.33 -10.09 16.32
CA THR A 99 -7.98 -10.48 14.95
C THR A 99 -6.87 -11.52 14.97
N LYS A 100 -7.25 -12.78 14.67
CA LYS A 100 -6.29 -13.86 14.51
C LYS A 100 -5.40 -13.60 13.30
N VAL A 101 -4.12 -13.42 13.57
CA VAL A 101 -3.05 -13.46 12.58
C VAL A 101 -2.35 -14.77 12.80
N GLU A 102 -2.56 -15.75 11.90
CA GLU A 102 -1.78 -16.97 11.95
C GLU A 102 -0.33 -16.60 11.65
N LEU A 103 0.50 -16.65 12.68
CA LEU A 103 1.94 -16.64 12.58
C LEU A 103 2.34 -18.02 12.05
N SER A 104 2.28 -18.19 10.73
CA SER A 104 2.93 -19.32 10.09
C SER A 104 4.44 -19.20 10.34
N SER A 105 4.92 -20.00 11.28
CA SER A 105 6.32 -20.16 11.60
C SER A 105 7.05 -20.79 10.42
N MET A 106 7.67 -19.96 9.57
CA MET A 106 8.83 -20.34 8.76
C MET A 106 9.49 -19.09 8.15
N ALA A 107 10.66 -18.76 8.72
CA ALA A 107 11.72 -17.88 8.22
C ALA A 107 11.42 -16.38 8.02
N GLU A 108 12.37 -15.57 8.47
CA GLU A 108 12.51 -14.13 8.28
C GLU A 108 12.39 -13.71 6.79
N HIS A 109 11.20 -13.57 6.26
CA HIS A 109 10.98 -12.78 5.04
C HIS A 109 9.66 -12.05 5.24
N GLN A 110 9.64 -10.74 4.94
CA GLN A 110 8.40 -10.00 4.71
C GLN A 110 7.40 -10.91 4.01
N PRO A 111 6.11 -10.96 4.44
CA PRO A 111 5.14 -11.81 3.78
C PRO A 111 5.20 -11.49 2.30
N ASP A 112 5.71 -12.45 1.52
CA ASP A 112 5.90 -12.31 0.09
C ASP A 112 4.56 -11.81 -0.47
N LYS A 113 4.51 -10.55 -0.93
CA LYS A 113 3.28 -9.93 -1.45
C LYS A 113 2.70 -10.77 -2.60
N LEU A 114 3.50 -11.69 -3.12
CA LEU A 114 3.19 -12.62 -4.19
C LEU A 114 2.94 -14.06 -3.69
N TYR A 115 2.68 -14.32 -2.40
CA TYR A 115 2.45 -15.70 -1.90
C TYR A 115 1.37 -16.46 -2.69
N TRP A 116 0.33 -15.74 -3.15
CA TRP A 116 -0.77 -16.28 -3.94
C TRP A 116 -0.34 -16.70 -5.36
N THR A 117 0.79 -16.19 -5.87
CA THR A 117 1.33 -16.59 -7.19
C THR A 117 1.73 -18.06 -7.21
N LYS A 118 2.02 -18.67 -6.05
CA LYS A 118 2.30 -20.12 -5.94
C LYS A 118 1.10 -20.98 -6.33
N GLU A 119 -0.11 -20.44 -6.27
CA GLU A 119 -1.37 -21.11 -6.64
C GLU A 119 -1.76 -20.85 -8.10
N VAL A 120 -1.06 -19.94 -8.78
CA VAL A 120 -1.32 -19.60 -10.19
C VAL A 120 -0.45 -20.48 -11.09
N PRO A 121 -0.99 -21.03 -12.19
CA PRO A 121 -0.19 -21.80 -13.14
C PRO A 121 1.01 -20.99 -13.64
N LYS A 122 2.19 -21.59 -13.66
CA LYS A 122 3.44 -20.91 -14.07
C LYS A 122 3.34 -20.38 -15.49
N GLU A 123 2.57 -21.05 -16.35
CA GLU A 123 2.30 -20.67 -17.73
C GLU A 123 1.66 -19.28 -17.82
N VAL A 124 0.80 -18.92 -16.86
CA VAL A 124 0.17 -17.60 -16.76
C VAL A 124 1.17 -16.53 -16.31
N LEU A 125 2.10 -16.91 -15.42
CA LEU A 125 3.09 -15.99 -14.85
C LEU A 125 4.25 -15.72 -15.81
N THR A 126 4.71 -16.72 -16.56
CA THR A 126 5.87 -16.65 -17.45
C THR A 126 5.51 -16.28 -18.89
N ARG A 127 4.23 -16.32 -19.27
CA ARG A 127 3.83 -15.85 -20.60
C ARG A 127 3.91 -14.34 -20.70
N ARG A 128 4.09 -13.86 -21.93
CA ARG A 128 4.00 -12.44 -22.23
C ARG A 128 2.62 -11.91 -21.85
N ILE A 129 2.60 -10.80 -21.12
CA ILE A 129 1.37 -10.14 -20.71
C ILE A 129 0.59 -9.62 -21.93
N THR A 130 -0.73 -9.82 -21.95
CA THR A 130 -1.60 -9.30 -23.01
C THR A 130 -2.02 -7.85 -22.73
N GLU A 131 -2.44 -7.11 -23.76
CA GLU A 131 -2.91 -5.72 -23.59
C GLU A 131 -4.12 -5.63 -22.65
N ARG A 132 -4.98 -6.65 -22.67
CA ARG A 132 -6.15 -6.73 -21.79
C ARG A 132 -5.75 -6.92 -20.33
N GLU A 133 -4.76 -7.77 -20.07
CA GLU A 133 -4.19 -7.99 -18.74
C GLU A 133 -3.46 -6.74 -18.25
N LEU A 134 -2.69 -6.11 -19.13
CA LEU A 134 -1.96 -4.88 -18.85
C LEU A 134 -2.91 -3.75 -18.47
N SER A 135 -4.03 -3.62 -19.19
CA SER A 135 -5.08 -2.65 -18.87
C SER A 135 -5.68 -2.92 -17.48
N LYS A 136 -6.00 -4.17 -17.15
CA LYS A 136 -6.50 -4.55 -15.82
C LYS A 136 -5.49 -4.28 -14.70
N LEU A 137 -4.19 -4.50 -14.94
CA LEU A 137 -3.15 -4.24 -13.95
C LEU A 137 -2.87 -2.74 -13.82
N SER A 138 -2.93 -1.99 -14.92
CA SER A 138 -2.73 -0.53 -14.91
C SER A 138 -3.76 0.19 -14.03
N SER A 139 -5.00 -0.29 -13.96
CA SER A 139 -6.03 0.27 -13.08
C SER A 139 -5.84 -0.06 -11.60
N CYS A 140 -4.92 -0.98 -11.26
CA CYS A 140 -4.63 -1.35 -9.86
C CYS A 140 -3.47 -0.55 -9.27
N LEU A 141 -2.72 0.18 -10.12
CA LEU A 141 -1.60 1.01 -9.71
C LEU A 141 -2.09 2.43 -9.38
N GLY A 142 -1.68 2.93 -8.22
CA GLY A 142 -2.02 4.26 -7.71
C GLY A 142 -0.87 5.25 -7.87
N SER A 143 -0.70 6.13 -6.87
CA SER A 143 0.38 7.12 -6.81
C SER A 143 1.76 6.46 -6.83
N GLU A 144 2.75 7.19 -7.37
CA GLU A 144 4.14 6.72 -7.54
C GLU A 144 4.28 5.54 -8.52
N TRP A 145 3.42 5.48 -9.55
CA TRP A 145 3.50 4.47 -10.62
C TRP A 145 4.68 4.74 -11.56
N GLU A 146 5.19 5.97 -11.59
CA GLU A 146 6.34 6.38 -12.39
C GLU A 146 7.59 5.61 -11.98
N MET A 147 7.80 5.42 -10.67
CA MET A 147 8.94 4.67 -10.14
C MET A 147 8.94 3.22 -10.64
N ILE A 148 7.76 2.57 -10.66
CA ILE A 148 7.61 1.23 -11.23
C ILE A 148 8.00 1.21 -12.71
N CYS A 149 7.59 2.23 -13.48
CA CYS A 149 7.93 2.29 -14.90
C CYS A 149 9.44 2.52 -15.12
N LEU A 150 10.09 3.33 -14.28
CA LEU A 150 11.53 3.53 -14.29
C LEU A 150 12.28 2.23 -13.96
N ASP A 151 11.84 1.50 -12.94
CA ASP A 151 12.44 0.22 -12.53
C ASP A 151 12.24 -0.89 -13.58
N LEU A 152 11.16 -0.80 -14.36
CA LEU A 152 10.92 -1.64 -15.53
C LEU A 152 11.79 -1.24 -16.74
N GLY A 153 12.53 -0.13 -16.66
CA GLY A 153 13.43 0.37 -17.70
C GLY A 153 12.80 1.36 -18.68
N VAL A 154 11.58 1.86 -18.43
CA VAL A 154 10.96 2.92 -19.23
C VAL A 154 11.67 4.24 -18.91
N SER A 155 12.06 4.99 -19.94
CA SER A 155 12.75 6.26 -19.73
C SER A 155 11.82 7.34 -19.16
N GLN A 156 12.38 8.28 -18.38
CA GLN A 156 11.62 9.43 -17.87
C GLN A 156 10.96 10.23 -19.01
N VAL A 157 11.65 10.36 -20.16
CA VAL A 157 11.13 11.04 -21.35
C VAL A 157 9.87 10.36 -21.89
N GLU A 158 9.84 9.03 -21.90
CA GLU A 158 8.66 8.27 -22.32
C GLU A 158 7.52 8.37 -21.31
N ILE A 159 7.81 8.35 -20.01
CA ILE A 159 6.82 8.57 -18.95
C ILE A 159 6.17 9.95 -19.11
N ASP A 160 6.97 10.99 -19.30
CA ASP A 160 6.47 12.36 -19.50
C ASP A 160 5.64 12.48 -20.79
N ARG A 161 6.06 11.83 -21.88
CA ARG A 161 5.27 11.75 -23.12
C ARG A 161 3.92 11.05 -22.91
N CYS A 162 3.90 9.96 -22.14
CA CYS A 162 2.67 9.23 -21.81
C CYS A 162 1.70 10.09 -20.98
N LYS A 163 2.24 10.90 -20.05
CA LYS A 163 1.47 11.89 -19.27
C LYS A 163 0.84 12.96 -20.17
N MET A 164 1.64 13.55 -21.07
CA MET A 164 1.16 14.57 -22.01
C MET A 164 0.11 14.02 -22.99
N SER A 165 0.22 12.75 -23.37
CA SER A 165 -0.71 12.10 -24.31
C SER A 165 -2.04 11.73 -23.66
N ASN A 166 -2.06 11.53 -22.34
CA ASN A 166 -3.25 11.12 -21.59
C ASN A 166 -3.49 12.01 -20.36
N PRO A 167 -3.63 13.34 -20.51
CA PRO A 167 -3.59 14.29 -19.39
C PRO A 167 -4.72 14.12 -18.38
N TYR A 168 -5.86 13.53 -18.80
CA TYR A 168 -7.07 13.41 -17.97
C TYR A 168 -7.29 12.01 -17.38
N SER A 169 -6.40 11.05 -17.62
CA SER A 169 -6.59 9.67 -17.15
C SER A 169 -5.27 9.04 -16.72
N VAL A 170 -5.06 8.99 -15.40
CA VAL A 170 -3.89 8.35 -14.79
C VAL A 170 -3.82 6.87 -15.18
N ALA A 171 -4.95 6.17 -15.23
CA ALA A 171 -5.01 4.77 -15.68
C ALA A 171 -4.48 4.62 -17.13
N MET A 172 -4.81 5.54 -18.04
CA MET A 172 -4.28 5.51 -19.41
C MET A 172 -2.81 5.94 -19.49
N GLN A 173 -2.33 6.82 -18.60
CA GLN A 173 -0.90 7.14 -18.49
C GLN A 173 -0.10 5.90 -18.09
N ILE A 174 -0.55 5.20 -17.03
CA ILE A 174 0.05 3.95 -16.54
C ILE A 174 0.02 2.89 -17.64
N TYR A 175 -1.14 2.66 -18.26
CA TYR A 175 -1.26 1.70 -19.35
C TYR A 175 -0.28 2.01 -20.49
N SER A 176 -0.19 3.27 -20.91
CA SER A 176 0.69 3.67 -22.02
C SER A 176 2.18 3.47 -21.68
N ALA A 177 2.58 3.76 -20.45
CA ALA A 177 3.95 3.55 -19.98
C ALA A 177 4.28 2.05 -19.88
N LEU A 178 3.40 1.26 -19.26
CA LEU A 178 3.56 -0.19 -19.19
C LEU A 178 3.52 -0.85 -20.58
N ASN A 179 2.75 -0.31 -21.53
CA ASN A 179 2.72 -0.82 -22.89
C ASN A 179 4.03 -0.50 -23.62
N SER A 180 4.66 0.63 -23.29
CA SER A 180 6.00 0.97 -23.79
C SER A 180 7.04 -0.03 -23.26
N TRP A 181 7.03 -0.33 -21.96
CA TRP A 181 7.84 -1.42 -21.37
C TRP A 181 7.61 -2.75 -22.08
N ARG A 182 6.35 -3.16 -22.25
CA ARG A 182 5.97 -4.42 -22.93
C ARG A 182 6.50 -4.51 -24.36
N ASN A 183 6.60 -3.38 -25.06
CA ASN A 183 7.11 -3.31 -26.42
C ASN A 183 8.65 -3.33 -26.45
N GLN A 184 9.31 -2.74 -25.46
CA GLN A 184 10.78 -2.72 -25.34
C GLN A 184 11.35 -4.09 -24.92
N GLN A 185 10.71 -4.79 -23.97
CA GLN A 185 11.22 -6.05 -23.41
C GLN A 185 10.76 -7.31 -24.17
N TYR A 186 10.00 -7.16 -25.26
CA TYR A 186 9.51 -8.22 -26.15
C TYR A 186 9.01 -9.50 -25.44
N LYS A 187 9.86 -10.51 -25.21
CA LYS A 187 9.50 -11.81 -24.58
C LYS A 187 9.54 -11.79 -23.05
N ASP A 188 10.30 -10.89 -22.45
CA ASP A 188 10.52 -10.86 -20.99
C ASP A 188 9.48 -10.01 -20.25
N ALA A 189 8.58 -9.36 -21.00
CA ALA A 189 7.42 -8.64 -20.49
C ALA A 189 6.34 -9.59 -19.97
N THR A 190 6.64 -10.26 -18.87
CA THR A 190 5.81 -11.29 -18.24
C THR A 190 5.02 -10.74 -17.04
N VAL A 191 3.97 -11.46 -16.63
CA VAL A 191 3.20 -11.10 -15.43
C VAL A 191 4.09 -11.17 -14.19
N ASP A 192 4.94 -12.19 -14.08
CA ASP A 192 5.89 -12.36 -12.97
C ASP A 192 6.88 -11.20 -12.85
N ALA A 193 7.50 -10.78 -13.96
CA ALA A 193 8.45 -9.66 -13.97
C ALA A 193 7.79 -8.36 -13.46
N LEU A 194 6.58 -8.08 -13.93
CA LEU A 194 5.83 -6.91 -13.47
C LEU A 194 5.49 -7.00 -11.98
N LEU A 195 4.99 -8.16 -11.53
CA LEU A 195 4.61 -8.37 -10.13
C LEU A 195 5.78 -8.23 -9.16
N LYS A 196 6.97 -8.71 -9.54
CA LYS A 196 8.20 -8.58 -8.74
C LYS A 196 8.58 -7.11 -8.53
N ILE A 197 8.63 -6.33 -9.60
CA ILE A 197 8.96 -4.89 -9.50
C ILE A 197 7.93 -4.15 -8.65
N ILE A 198 6.63 -4.44 -8.84
CA ILE A 198 5.56 -3.85 -8.01
C ILE A 198 5.73 -4.25 -6.54
N ALA A 199 6.14 -5.48 -6.24
CA ALA A 199 6.34 -5.96 -4.88
C ALA A 199 7.56 -5.31 -4.21
N GLU A 200 8.64 -5.17 -4.96
CA GLU A 200 9.93 -4.56 -4.58
C GLU A 200 9.86 -3.03 -4.46
N SER A 201 8.82 -2.40 -5.01
CA SER A 201 8.56 -0.96 -4.88
C SER A 201 7.66 -0.66 -3.67
N PRO A 202 8.19 -0.32 -2.47
CA PRO A 202 7.38 -0.06 -1.29
C PRO A 202 6.60 1.27 -1.36
N SER A 203 6.98 2.17 -2.26
CA SER A 203 6.46 3.53 -2.34
C SER A 203 5.12 3.65 -3.07
N THR A 204 4.75 2.67 -3.89
CA THR A 204 3.53 2.73 -4.72
C THR A 204 2.30 2.26 -3.95
N THR A 205 1.21 3.00 -4.08
CA THR A 205 -0.10 2.52 -3.61
C THR A 205 -0.66 1.51 -4.61
N VAL A 206 -0.80 0.25 -4.20
CA VAL A 206 -1.18 -0.85 -5.09
C VAL A 206 -2.37 -1.61 -4.49
N ASP A 207 -3.41 -1.84 -5.28
CA ASP A 207 -4.51 -2.71 -4.90
C ASP A 207 -4.15 -4.19 -5.14
N TRP A 208 -3.47 -4.79 -4.18
CA TRP A 208 -3.06 -6.20 -4.22
C TRP A 208 -4.25 -7.17 -4.29
N THR A 209 -5.42 -6.81 -3.76
CA THR A 209 -6.61 -7.66 -3.80
C THR A 209 -7.18 -7.74 -5.22
N GLN A 210 -7.19 -6.62 -5.93
CA GLN A 210 -7.64 -6.56 -7.30
C GLN A 210 -6.62 -7.18 -8.26
N ILE A 211 -5.31 -7.05 -7.98
CA ILE A 211 -4.24 -7.73 -8.73
C ILE A 211 -4.39 -9.25 -8.61
N GLU A 212 -4.49 -9.79 -7.39
CA GLU A 212 -4.65 -11.23 -7.17
C GLU A 212 -5.89 -11.76 -7.91
N LYS A 213 -7.03 -11.09 -7.75
CA LYS A 213 -8.26 -11.44 -8.46
C LYS A 213 -8.08 -11.41 -9.98
N ASN A 214 -7.40 -10.41 -10.52
CA ASN A 214 -7.18 -10.31 -11.95
C ASN A 214 -6.31 -11.47 -12.45
N VAL A 215 -5.17 -11.72 -11.81
CA VAL A 215 -4.19 -12.73 -12.26
C VAL A 215 -4.72 -14.15 -12.14
N ARG A 216 -5.53 -14.45 -11.12
CA ARG A 216 -6.23 -15.76 -11.02
C ARG A 216 -7.25 -16.01 -12.13
N ASN A 217 -7.68 -14.96 -12.85
CA ASN A 217 -8.64 -15.01 -13.96
C ASN A 217 -7.97 -14.84 -15.34
N PHE A 218 -6.64 -14.93 -15.42
CA PHE A 218 -5.86 -14.86 -16.67
C PHE A 218 -5.68 -16.21 -17.36
#